data_AF-A0A355BCM2-F1
#
_entry.id   AF-A0A355BCM2-F1
#
_cell.length_a   1.000
_cell.length_b   1.000
_cell.length_c   1.000
_cell.angle_alpha   90.00
_cell.angle_beta   90.00
_cell.angle_gamma   90.00
#
_symmetry.space_group_name_H-M   'P 1'
#
loop_
_entity.id
_entity.type
_entity.pdbx_description
1 polymer ?
#
loop_
_entity_poly.entity_id
_entity_poly.type
_entity_poly.pdbx_seq_one_letter_code
_entity_poly.pdbx_strand_id
1 'polypeptide(L)'
;MLGASFKKIISLIIPLFLGIGLIYYQYTNLTHDQLENIKLYFKNANYSYVFLSLVISLFGFWARAYRWNYSLNHLGYTTQFQNNLFFVCISYLVNLTIPRSG
;
A
#
# COMPACT_ATOMS: atom_id res chain seq x y z
N MET A 1 3.93 -15.93 32.20
CA MET A 1 3.53 -16.19 30.80
C MET A 1 2.33 -15.36 30.29
N LEU A 2 1.75 -14.42 31.06
CA LEU A 2 0.59 -13.61 30.64
C LEU A 2 0.92 -12.25 29.97
N GLY A 3 2.16 -11.73 30.09
CA GLY A 3 2.50 -10.39 29.61
C GLY A 3 2.68 -10.24 28.08
N ALA A 4 2.97 -11.33 27.36
CA ALA A 4 3.27 -11.27 25.92
C ALA A 4 2.01 -11.02 25.06
N SER A 5 0.86 -11.58 25.46
CA SER A 5 -0.40 -11.40 24.72
C SER A 5 -0.97 -9.99 24.90
N PHE A 6 -0.89 -9.44 26.12
CA PHE A 6 -1.34 -8.08 26.43
C PHE A 6 -0.54 -7.02 25.65
N LYS A 7 0.78 -7.17 25.56
CA LYS A 7 1.64 -6.29 24.75
C LYS A 7 1.28 -6.34 23.26
N LYS A 8 0.89 -7.50 22.74
CA LYS A 8 0.44 -7.69 21.34
C LYS A 8 -0.87 -6.96 21.06
N ILE A 9 -1.83 -7.07 21.97
CA ILE A 9 -3.13 -6.37 21.89
C ILE A 9 -2.94 -4.86 21.92
N ILE A 10 -2.10 -4.34 22.83
CA ILE A 10 -1.80 -2.91 22.91
C ILE A 10 -1.11 -2.40 21.64
N SER A 11 -0.17 -3.17 21.10
CA SER A 11 0.53 -2.83 19.85
C SER A 11 -0.37 -2.85 18.63
N LEU A 12 -1.55 -3.48 18.70
CA LEU A 12 -2.57 -3.47 17.64
C LEU A 12 -3.57 -2.32 17.85
N ILE A 13 -4.08 -2.15 19.07
CA ILE A 13 -5.14 -1.18 19.39
C ILE A 13 -4.62 0.25 19.30
N ILE A 14 -3.40 0.54 19.77
CA ILE A 14 -2.85 1.90 19.76
C ILE A 14 -2.79 2.50 18.34
N PRO A 15 -2.14 1.86 17.34
CA PRO A 15 -2.11 2.41 15.99
C PRO A 15 -3.49 2.45 15.33
N LEU A 16 -4.37 1.49 15.63
CA LEU A 16 -5.75 1.49 15.11
C LEU A 16 -6.53 2.70 15.64
N PHE A 17 -6.50 2.94 16.94
CA PHE A 17 -7.19 4.07 17.58
C PHE A 17 -6.62 5.41 17.13
N LEU A 18 -5.29 5.50 17.03
CA LEU A 18 -4.60 6.69 16.52
C LEU A 18 -4.99 6.97 15.07
N GLY A 19 -5.06 5.93 14.22
CA GLY A 19 -5.53 6.06 12.84
C GLY A 19 -6.96 6.58 12.75
N ILE A 20 -7.89 6.00 13.50
CA ILE A 20 -9.30 6.45 13.53
C ILE A 20 -9.42 7.88 14.06
N GLY A 21 -8.69 8.21 15.13
CA GLY A 21 -8.68 9.56 15.70
C GLY A 21 -8.16 10.61 14.73
N LEU A 22 -7.10 10.31 13.98
CA LEU A 22 -6.59 11.19 12.94
C LEU A 22 -7.59 11.40 11.80
N ILE A 23 -8.27 10.34 11.34
CA ILE A 23 -9.29 10.43 10.29
C ILE A 23 -10.46 11.31 10.76
N TYR A 24 -10.95 11.09 11.98
CA TYR A 24 -12.05 11.88 12.57
C TYR A 24 -11.66 13.36 12.72
N TYR A 25 -10.45 13.63 13.21
CA TYR A 25 -9.92 14.98 13.31
C TYR A 25 -9.84 15.65 11.94
N GLN A 26 -9.26 14.99 10.93
CA GLN A 26 -9.16 15.55 9.60
C GLN A 26 -10.54 15.84 8.98
N TYR A 27 -11.50 14.95 9.17
CA TYR A 27 -12.85 15.12 8.64
C TYR A 27 -13.59 16.30 9.29
N THR A 28 -13.43 16.49 10.60
CA THR A 28 -14.09 17.59 11.34
C THR A 28 -13.51 18.96 10.98
N ASN A 29 -12.23 19.02 10.58
CA ASN A 29 -11.60 20.27 10.14
C ASN A 29 -11.92 20.65 8.68
N LEU A 30 -12.54 19.76 7.91
CA LEU A 30 -12.89 20.04 6.50
C LEU A 30 -14.13 20.94 6.44
N THR A 31 -13.96 22.16 5.94
CA THR A 31 -15.08 23.09 5.67
C THR A 31 -15.79 22.72 4.36
N HIS A 32 -17.09 23.07 4.22
CA HIS A 32 -17.85 22.83 2.99
C HIS A 32 -17.15 23.36 1.72
N ASP A 33 -16.54 24.54 1.79
CA ASP A 33 -15.78 25.13 0.67
C ASP A 33 -14.57 24.28 0.27
N GLN A 34 -13.87 23.66 1.22
CA GLN A 34 -12.73 22.78 0.91
C GLN A 34 -13.20 21.51 0.20
N LEU A 35 -14.37 20.99 0.58
CA LEU A 35 -14.95 19.81 -0.04
C LEU A 35 -15.37 20.08 -1.50
N GLU A 36 -15.88 21.27 -1.80
CA GLU A 36 -16.14 21.69 -3.19
C GLU A 36 -14.86 21.87 -4.00
N ASN A 37 -13.85 22.52 -3.41
CA ASN A 37 -12.55 22.68 -4.05
C ASN A 37 -11.90 21.33 -4.39
N ILE A 38 -11.98 20.33 -3.50
CA ILE A 38 -11.48 18.97 -3.77
C ILE A 38 -12.17 18.38 -5.01
N LYS A 39 -13.50 18.50 -5.13
CA LYS A 39 -14.23 18.02 -6.32
C LYS A 39 -13.78 18.73 -7.60
N LEU A 40 -13.54 20.04 -7.52
CA LEU A 40 -13.08 20.83 -8.65
C LEU A 40 -11.65 20.45 -9.06
N TYR A 41 -10.76 20.20 -8.09
CA TYR A 41 -9.41 19.68 -8.35
C TYR A 41 -9.44 18.30 -8.99
N PHE A 42 -10.31 17.39 -8.55
CA PHE A 42 -10.46 16.07 -9.18
C PHE A 42 -10.92 16.16 -10.64
N LYS A 43 -11.77 17.13 -10.98
CA LYS A 43 -12.28 17.32 -12.35
C LYS A 43 -11.27 18.00 -13.28
N ASN A 44 -10.52 18.97 -12.76
CA ASN A 44 -9.55 19.75 -13.54
C ASN A 44 -8.12 19.20 -13.46
N ALA A 45 -7.89 18.13 -12.70
CA ALA A 45 -6.57 17.52 -12.57
C ALA A 45 -6.05 17.05 -13.94
N ASN A 46 -4.75 17.27 -14.16
CA ASN A 46 -4.09 16.78 -15.34
C ASN A 46 -3.82 15.27 -15.22
N TYR A 47 -4.67 14.47 -15.89
CA TYR A 47 -4.58 13.02 -15.91
C TYR A 47 -3.30 12.48 -16.57
N SER A 48 -2.54 13.28 -17.32
CA SER A 48 -1.25 12.85 -17.88
C SER A 48 -0.25 12.50 -16.77
N TYR A 49 -0.26 13.22 -15.65
CA TYR A 49 0.59 12.88 -14.50
C TYR A 49 0.14 11.60 -13.80
N VAL A 50 -1.17 11.35 -13.75
CA VAL A 50 -1.71 10.08 -13.22
C VAL A 50 -1.29 8.92 -14.12
N PHE A 51 -1.36 9.09 -15.43
CA PHE A 51 -0.88 8.08 -16.37
C PHE A 51 0.63 7.84 -16.25
N LEU A 52 1.42 8.90 -16.16
CA LEU A 52 2.87 8.79 -15.99
C LEU A 52 3.24 8.08 -14.69
N SER A 53 2.55 8.36 -13.58
CA SER A 53 2.79 7.68 -12.30
C SER A 53 2.42 6.20 -12.35
N LEU A 54 1.36 5.83 -13.09
CA LEU A 54 1.00 4.43 -13.33
C LEU A 54 2.09 3.70 -14.12
N VAL A 55 2.63 4.32 -15.17
CA VAL A 55 3.72 3.76 -15.97
C VAL A 55 4.96 3.52 -15.10
N ILE A 56 5.39 4.53 -14.33
CA ILE A 56 6.55 4.40 -13.43
C ILE A 56 6.31 3.31 -12.38
N SER A 57 5.09 3.24 -11.83
CA SER A 57 4.71 2.22 -10.84
C SER A 57 4.79 0.80 -11.42
N LEU A 58 4.36 0.61 -12.68
CA LEU A 58 4.46 -0.67 -13.38
C LEU A 58 5.93 -1.11 -13.55
N PHE A 59 6.81 -0.20 -13.97
CA PHE A 59 8.26 -0.47 -14.02
C PHE A 59 8.82 -0.85 -12.65
N GLY A 60 8.36 -0.19 -11.58
CA GLY A 60 8.73 -0.55 -10.21
C GLY A 60 8.29 -1.96 -9.81
N PHE A 61 7.15 -2.46 -10.29
CA PHE A 61 6.75 -3.85 -10.08
C PHE A 61 7.57 -4.83 -10.93
N TRP A 62 7.89 -4.49 -12.18
CA TRP A 62 8.79 -5.29 -13.03
C TRP A 62 10.17 -5.47 -12.42
N ALA A 63 10.81 -4.37 -11.98
CA ALA A 63 12.12 -4.43 -11.34
C ALA A 63 12.11 -5.32 -10.09
N ARG A 64 11.03 -5.26 -9.30
CA ARG A 64 10.87 -6.10 -8.10
C ARG A 64 10.67 -7.58 -8.45
N ALA A 65 9.86 -7.89 -9.46
CA ALA A 65 9.68 -9.25 -9.95
C ALA A 65 10.98 -9.86 -10.46
N TYR A 66 11.78 -9.05 -11.17
CA TYR A 66 13.11 -9.46 -11.64
C TYR A 66 14.06 -9.72 -10.48
N ARG A 67 14.10 -8.81 -9.49
CA ARG A 67 14.89 -8.98 -8.27
C ARG A 67 14.59 -10.29 -7.54
N TRP A 68 13.31 -10.65 -7.43
CA TRP A 68 12.88 -11.89 -6.78
C TRP A 68 13.34 -13.15 -7.53
N ASN A 69 13.41 -13.09 -8.85
CA ASN A 69 13.93 -14.20 -9.65
C ASN A 69 15.39 -14.52 -9.29
N TYR A 70 16.23 -13.50 -9.15
CA TYR A 70 17.62 -13.69 -8.70
C TYR A 70 17.73 -14.29 -7.30
N SER A 71 16.86 -13.86 -6.38
CA SER A 71 16.81 -14.45 -5.03
C SER A 71 16.42 -15.93 -5.06
N LEU A 72 15.47 -16.32 -5.91
CA LEU A 72 15.08 -17.73 -6.05
C LEU A 72 16.16 -18.57 -6.74
N ASN A 73 16.87 -17.98 -7.70
CA ASN A 73 17.92 -18.66 -8.45
C ASN A 73 19.10 -19.07 -7.54
N HIS A 74 19.46 -18.23 -6.56
CA HIS A 74 20.49 -18.62 -5.57
C HIS A 74 20.05 -19.76 -4.64
N LEU A 75 18.75 -20.05 -4.56
CA LEU A 75 18.18 -21.16 -3.79
C LEU A 75 18.02 -22.44 -4.64
N GLY A 76 18.41 -22.39 -5.93
CA GLY A 76 18.27 -23.50 -6.88
C GLY A 76 16.87 -23.60 -7.52
N TYR A 77 15.98 -22.62 -7.29
CA TYR A 77 14.64 -22.61 -7.87
C TYR A 77 14.59 -21.70 -9.09
N THR A 78 14.19 -22.26 -10.23
CA THR A 78 13.89 -21.49 -11.44
C THR A 78 12.38 -21.24 -11.52
N THR A 79 12.00 -19.97 -11.62
CA THR A 79 10.60 -19.54 -11.71
C THR A 79 10.40 -18.72 -12.96
N GLN A 80 9.23 -18.86 -13.59
CA GLN A 80 8.89 -18.02 -14.74
C GLN A 80 8.67 -16.58 -14.28
N PHE A 81 9.20 -15.62 -15.04
CA PHE A 81 9.10 -14.18 -14.72
C PHE A 81 7.64 -13.71 -14.57
N GLN A 82 6.74 -14.23 -15.39
CA GLN A 82 5.31 -13.91 -15.34
C GLN A 82 4.70 -14.28 -13.98
N ASN A 83 4.97 -15.48 -13.47
CA ASN A 83 4.48 -15.91 -12.15
C ASN A 83 5.02 -15.00 -11.04
N ASN A 84 6.30 -14.64 -11.09
CA ASN A 84 6.90 -13.74 -10.10
C ASN A 84 6.28 -12.34 -10.15
N LEU A 85 5.96 -11.84 -11.33
CA LEU A 85 5.25 -10.57 -11.49
C LEU A 85 3.89 -10.61 -10.81
N PHE A 86 3.07 -11.61 -11.13
CA PHE A 86 1.74 -11.75 -10.53
C PHE A 86 1.83 -11.92 -9.01
N PHE A 87 2.80 -12.70 -8.51
CA PHE A 87 3.02 -12.87 -7.09
C PHE A 87 3.35 -11.54 -6.40
N VAL A 88 4.25 -10.75 -6.99
CA VAL A 88 4.61 -9.41 -6.47
C VAL A 88 3.38 -8.51 -6.45
N CYS A 89 2.60 -8.45 -7.53
CA CYS A 89 1.38 -7.64 -7.59
C CYS A 89 0.36 -8.04 -6.50
N ILE A 90 0.11 -9.35 -6.33
CA ILE A 90 -0.82 -9.87 -5.32
C ILE A 90 -0.30 -9.59 -3.90
N SER A 91 0.97 -9.86 -3.63
CA SER A 91 1.59 -9.62 -2.32
C SER A 91 1.47 -8.13 -1.92
N TYR A 92 1.69 -7.20 -2.86
CA TYR A 92 1.49 -5.78 -2.59
C TYR A 92 0.02 -5.40 -2.41
N LEU A 93 -0.90 -5.98 -3.20
CA LEU A 93 -2.33 -5.76 -3.03
C LEU A 93 -2.81 -6.21 -1.64
N VAL A 94 -2.36 -7.39 -1.20
CA VAL A 94 -2.70 -7.94 0.12
C VAL A 94 -2.07 -7.12 1.26
N ASN A 95 -0.84 -6.60 1.07
CA ASN A 95 -0.22 -5.71 2.06
C ASN A 95 -0.96 -4.37 2.25
N LEU A 96 -1.73 -3.92 1.26
CA LEU A 96 -2.57 -2.72 1.39
C LEU A 96 -3.81 -2.97 2.26
N THR A 97 -4.36 -4.19 2.24
CA THR A 97 -5.54 -4.54 3.03
C THR A 97 -5.17 -4.96 4.45
N ILE A 98 -4.18 -5.83 4.58
CA ILE A 98 -3.68 -6.32 5.86
C ILE A 98 -2.21 -5.95 5.95
N PRO A 99 -1.85 -4.98 6.82
CA PRO A 99 -0.46 -4.58 6.97
C PRO A 99 0.37 -5.78 7.40
N ARG A 100 1.45 -6.07 6.66
CA ARG A 100 2.36 -7.22 6.87
C ARG A 100 1.77 -8.61 6.59
N SER A 101 0.76 -8.72 5.72
CA SER A 101 0.25 -10.04 5.29
C SER A 101 1.04 -10.69 4.15
N GLY A 102 1.93 -9.94 3.49
CA GLY A 102 2.78 -10.48 2.42
C GLY A 102 4.14 -10.97 2.89
#